data_AF-A0A447N9P4-F1
#
_entry.id   AF-A0A447N9P4-F1
#
_cell.length_a   1.000
_cell.length_b   1.000
_cell.length_c   1.000
_cell.angle_alpha   90.00
_cell.angle_beta   90.00
_cell.angle_gamma   90.00
#
_symmetry.space_group_name_H-M   'P 1'
#
loop_
_entity.id
_entity.type
_entity.pdbx_description
1 polymer ?
#
loop_
_entity_poly.entity_id
_entity_poly.type
_entity_poly.pdbx_seq_one_letter_code
_entity_poly.pdbx_strand_id
1 'polypeptide(L)'
;MLDEGLERQDLTALNFVTIDSASTEDMDDALYAEELADGRLQLTVAIADPTAWIAEGSKLDNTAKIRAFTNYLPGFNIPMLPRELSDDLCSLRANEVRPALACRMIIAADGTIDDDIAFFAATIESKAKLAYDNVSDCLENNGTWQPENEDIAQQIRLLHRICLSRSEWRHHHALVFKDRPDYRFVLGEKRRSTGYCGGTAPYR
;
A
#
# COMPACT_ATOMS: atom_id res chain seq x y z
N MET A 1 -6.84 7.62 20.51
CA MET A 1 -5.65 6.83 20.15
C MET A 1 -5.04 6.26 21.42
N LEU A 2 -4.75 4.96 21.41
CA LEU A 2 -4.24 4.12 22.50
C LEU A 2 -2.71 4.05 22.38
N ASP A 3 -2.05 5.17 22.65
CA ASP A 3 -0.61 5.36 22.39
C ASP A 3 0.24 5.28 23.66
N GLU A 4 -0.22 4.59 24.72
CA GLU A 4 0.43 4.64 26.04
C GLU A 4 1.91 4.22 25.99
N GLY A 5 2.80 5.22 25.95
CA GLY A 5 4.25 5.07 25.92
C GLY A 5 4.87 4.83 24.54
N LEU A 6 4.09 4.84 23.46
CA LEU A 6 4.61 4.60 22.11
C LEU A 6 5.14 5.88 21.48
N GLU A 7 6.46 5.99 21.36
CA GLU A 7 7.10 7.11 20.65
C GLU A 7 6.99 6.88 19.13
N ARG A 8 6.22 7.74 18.47
CA ARG A 8 6.07 7.72 17.01
C ARG A 8 7.12 8.63 16.36
N GLN A 9 7.92 8.08 15.46
CA GLN A 9 8.81 8.88 14.63
C GLN A 9 7.99 9.73 13.67
N ASP A 10 8.27 11.03 13.62
CA ASP A 10 7.66 11.93 12.65
C ASP A 10 8.33 11.77 11.28
N LEU A 11 7.61 11.17 10.34
CA LEU A 11 8.01 10.99 8.96
C LEU A 11 7.13 11.81 8.00
N THR A 12 6.36 12.78 8.49
CA THR A 12 5.40 13.57 7.69
C THR A 12 6.07 14.39 6.58
N ALA A 13 7.38 14.65 6.70
CA ALA A 13 8.17 15.32 5.67
C ALA A 13 8.58 14.42 4.50
N LEU A 14 8.50 13.09 4.65
CA LEU A 14 8.89 12.14 3.59
C LEU A 14 7.77 12.00 2.56
N ASN A 15 8.17 11.75 1.32
CA ASN A 15 7.25 11.63 0.18
C ASN A 15 6.64 10.22 0.10
N PHE A 16 5.93 9.80 1.15
CA PHE A 16 5.16 8.56 1.11
C PHE A 16 4.07 8.62 0.02
N VAL A 17 3.82 7.50 -0.63
CA VAL A 17 2.72 7.34 -1.61
C VAL A 17 1.95 6.05 -1.32
N THR A 18 0.66 6.02 -1.65
CA THR A 18 -0.12 4.77 -1.70
C THR A 18 -0.37 4.40 -3.16
N ILE A 19 -0.43 3.10 -3.49
CA ILE A 19 -0.69 2.62 -4.86
C ILE A 19 -1.77 1.55 -4.82
N ASP A 20 -2.96 1.91 -5.28
CA ASP A 20 -4.17 1.12 -5.08
C ASP A 20 -5.05 1.06 -6.34
N SER A 21 -6.19 0.37 -6.25
CA SER A 21 -7.25 0.59 -7.21
C SER A 21 -7.83 2.01 -7.04
N ALA A 22 -8.24 2.65 -8.13
CA ALA A 22 -8.82 4.01 -8.05
C ALA A 22 -10.05 4.10 -7.12
N SER A 23 -10.75 2.97 -6.92
CA SER A 23 -11.93 2.84 -6.07
C SER A 23 -11.65 2.45 -4.61
N THR A 24 -10.39 2.18 -4.25
CA THR A 24 -10.01 1.82 -2.87
C THR A 24 -10.21 3.04 -1.96
N GLU A 25 -10.78 2.84 -0.77
CA GLU A 25 -10.90 3.90 0.26
C GLU A 25 -10.18 3.52 1.56
N ASP A 26 -9.86 2.25 1.75
CA ASP A 26 -9.16 1.62 2.86
C ASP A 26 -7.69 1.34 2.50
N MET A 27 -6.89 2.40 2.26
CA MET A 27 -5.46 2.23 1.96
C MET A 27 -4.70 1.83 3.21
N ASP A 28 -4.30 0.56 3.28
CA ASP A 28 -3.62 -0.03 4.43
C ASP A 28 -2.10 0.18 4.39
N ASP A 29 -1.50 0.39 3.22
CA ASP A 29 -0.06 0.51 3.03
C ASP A 29 0.36 1.77 2.27
N ALA A 30 1.46 2.38 2.72
CA ALA A 30 2.14 3.47 2.06
C ALA A 30 3.64 3.17 1.95
N LEU A 31 4.24 3.62 0.85
CA LEU A 31 5.60 3.29 0.47
C LEU A 31 6.43 4.56 0.33
N TYR A 32 7.66 4.52 0.84
CA TYR A 32 8.69 5.53 0.59
C TYR A 32 10.00 4.83 0.24
N ALA A 33 10.67 5.30 -0.81
CA ALA A 33 11.94 4.78 -1.25
C ALA A 33 12.99 5.90 -1.37
N GLU A 34 14.23 5.58 -1.02
CA GLU A 34 15.40 6.43 -1.25
C GLU A 34 16.57 5.62 -1.79
N GLU A 35 17.44 6.29 -2.54
CA GLU A 35 18.67 5.69 -3.05
C GLU A 35 19.82 5.92 -2.08
N LEU A 36 20.54 4.84 -1.78
CA LEU A 36 21.74 4.85 -0.95
C LEU A 36 22.99 4.74 -1.82
N ALA A 37 24.17 4.78 -1.18
CA ALA A 37 25.43 4.54 -1.86
C ALA A 37 25.49 3.14 -2.51
N ASP A 38 26.29 3.03 -3.56
CA ASP A 38 26.62 1.78 -4.27
C ASP A 38 25.40 1.08 -4.90
N GLY A 39 24.37 1.85 -5.27
CA GLY A 39 23.18 1.35 -5.95
C GLY A 39 22.21 0.60 -5.04
N ARG A 40 22.42 0.63 -3.71
CA ARG A 40 21.48 0.12 -2.73
C ARG A 40 20.25 1.02 -2.63
N LEU A 41 19.12 0.46 -2.26
CA LEU A 41 17.86 1.16 -2.11
C LEU A 41 17.35 0.96 -0.69
N GLN A 42 16.86 2.00 -0.03
CA GLN A 42 16.13 1.84 1.22
C GLN A 42 14.64 1.93 0.92
N LEU A 43 13.89 0.95 1.41
CA LEU A 43 12.44 0.93 1.38
C LEU A 43 11.93 1.13 2.81
N THR A 44 11.02 2.09 2.98
CA THR A 44 10.19 2.18 4.17
C THR A 44 8.75 1.87 3.78
N VAL A 45 8.19 0.80 4.36
CA VAL A 45 6.79 0.42 4.24
C VAL A 45 6.09 0.87 5.51
N ALA A 46 5.07 1.71 5.40
CA ALA A 46 4.24 2.17 6.51
C ALA A 46 2.85 1.55 6.39
N ILE A 47 2.44 0.80 7.42
CA ILE A 47 1.15 0.12 7.48
C ILE A 47 0.23 0.86 8.44
N ALA A 48 -1.04 1.02 8.07
CA ALA A 48 -2.07 1.59 8.93
C ALA A 48 -2.07 0.92 10.33
N ASP A 49 -2.30 1.72 11.37
CA ASP A 49 -2.26 1.26 12.76
C ASP A 49 -3.68 1.24 13.40
N PRO A 50 -4.55 0.27 13.05
CA PRO A 50 -5.86 0.14 13.68
C PRO A 50 -5.76 -0.23 15.17
N THR A 51 -4.63 -0.83 15.59
CA THR A 51 -4.38 -1.15 17.00
C THR A 51 -4.22 0.09 17.88
N ALA A 52 -3.85 1.23 17.29
CA ALA A 52 -3.91 2.53 17.96
C ALA A 52 -5.35 2.96 18.32
N TRP A 53 -6.39 2.29 17.80
CA TRP A 53 -7.80 2.59 18.10
C TRP A 53 -8.52 1.43 18.78
N ILE A 54 -8.04 0.20 18.57
CA ILE A 54 -8.71 -1.03 19.00
C ILE A 54 -7.84 -1.73 20.04
N ALA A 55 -8.17 -1.52 21.32
CA ALA A 55 -7.53 -2.24 22.41
C ALA A 55 -7.88 -3.74 22.34
N GLU A 56 -6.89 -4.58 22.66
CA GLU A 56 -7.11 -6.01 22.86
C GLU A 56 -8.21 -6.25 23.92
N GLY A 57 -9.12 -7.20 23.65
CA GLY A 57 -10.24 -7.55 24.52
C GLY A 57 -11.42 -6.58 24.47
N SER A 58 -11.32 -5.48 23.73
CA SER A 58 -12.43 -4.54 23.52
C SER A 58 -13.59 -5.17 22.74
N LYS A 59 -14.76 -4.53 22.75
CA LYS A 59 -15.90 -4.97 21.93
C LYS A 59 -15.58 -4.97 20.43
N LEU A 60 -14.79 -3.99 19.98
CA LEU A 60 -14.35 -3.88 18.60
C LEU A 60 -13.39 -5.02 18.24
N ASP A 61 -12.40 -5.30 19.09
CA ASP A 61 -11.47 -6.42 18.91
C ASP A 61 -12.21 -7.77 18.83
N ASN A 62 -13.11 -8.04 19.78
CA ASN A 62 -13.91 -9.28 19.77
C ASN A 62 -14.77 -9.40 18.50
N THR A 63 -15.32 -8.29 17.99
CA THR A 63 -16.09 -8.29 16.74
C THR A 63 -15.20 -8.54 15.53
N ALA A 64 -14.03 -7.91 15.47
CA ALA A 64 -13.04 -8.11 14.42
C ALA A 64 -12.55 -9.58 14.40
N LYS A 65 -12.25 -10.16 15.57
CA LYS A 65 -11.89 -11.58 15.74
C LYS A 65 -12.96 -12.53 15.20
N ILE A 66 -14.24 -12.23 15.41
CA ILE A 66 -15.35 -13.04 14.87
C ILE A 66 -15.44 -12.92 13.35
N ARG A 67 -15.23 -11.73 12.78
CA ARG A 67 -15.31 -11.50 11.32
C ARG A 67 -14.08 -12.02 10.58
N ALA A 68 -12.90 -11.96 11.21
CA ALA A 68 -11.57 -12.36 10.74
C ALA A 68 -11.02 -11.63 9.49
N PHE A 69 -11.86 -11.28 8.51
CA PHE A 69 -11.47 -10.58 7.29
C PHE A 69 -12.64 -9.75 6.73
N THR A 70 -12.30 -8.74 5.91
CA THR A 70 -13.29 -8.06 5.07
C THR A 70 -13.72 -9.00 3.94
N ASN A 71 -15.03 -9.19 3.78
CA ASN A 71 -15.56 -10.00 2.68
C ASN A 71 -15.78 -9.12 1.45
N TYR A 72 -14.94 -9.28 0.43
CA TYR A 72 -15.03 -8.56 -0.84
C TYR A 72 -15.95 -9.30 -1.82
N LEU A 73 -17.09 -8.68 -2.15
CA LEU A 73 -18.08 -9.21 -3.08
C LEU A 73 -18.15 -8.31 -4.33
N PRO A 74 -18.67 -8.82 -5.46
CA PRO A 74 -18.92 -7.98 -6.63
C PRO A 74 -19.78 -6.75 -6.28
N GLY A 75 -19.16 -5.57 -6.33
CA GLY A 75 -19.81 -4.28 -6.14
C GLY A 75 -19.97 -3.76 -4.71
N PHE A 76 -19.57 -4.52 -3.67
CA PHE A 76 -19.52 -4.02 -2.30
C PHE A 76 -18.68 -4.93 -1.40
N ASN A 77 -18.28 -4.42 -0.23
CA ASN A 77 -17.61 -5.20 0.80
C ASN A 77 -18.41 -5.24 2.11
N ILE A 78 -18.21 -6.29 2.90
CA ILE A 78 -18.65 -6.36 4.30
C ILE A 78 -17.38 -6.19 5.15
N PRO A 79 -17.14 -4.99 5.70
CA PRO A 79 -15.86 -4.66 6.31
C PRO A 79 -15.65 -5.41 7.63
N MET A 80 -14.41 -5.79 7.91
CA MET A 80 -14.03 -6.38 9.19
C MET A 80 -14.22 -5.38 10.34
N LEU A 81 -13.80 -4.14 10.12
CA LEU A 81 -13.92 -3.02 11.06
C LEU A 81 -15.11 -2.12 10.70
N PRO A 82 -15.57 -1.25 11.62
CA PRO A 82 -16.45 -0.14 11.27
C PRO A 82 -15.85 0.73 10.15
N ARG A 83 -16.68 1.25 9.24
CA ARG A 83 -16.21 2.03 8.08
C ARG A 83 -15.51 3.32 8.50
N GLU A 84 -15.96 3.91 9.60
CA GLU A 84 -15.36 5.10 10.18
C GLU A 84 -13.91 4.85 10.63
N LEU A 85 -13.56 3.60 10.94
CA LEU A 85 -12.18 3.20 11.22
C LEU A 85 -11.43 2.82 9.95
N SER A 86 -11.97 1.93 9.12
CA SER A 86 -11.26 1.42 7.94
C SER A 86 -11.10 2.45 6.84
N ASP A 87 -12.17 3.16 6.47
CA ASP A 87 -12.24 3.99 5.26
C ASP A 87 -11.76 5.44 5.55
N ASP A 88 -11.51 5.78 6.82
CA ASP A 88 -11.15 7.14 7.26
C ASP A 88 -9.97 7.17 8.24
N LEU A 89 -10.17 6.78 9.51
CA LEU A 89 -9.18 7.00 10.57
C LEU A 89 -7.89 6.18 10.40
N CYS A 90 -8.00 4.96 9.86
CA CYS A 90 -6.84 4.09 9.61
C CYS A 90 -6.31 4.23 8.18
N SER A 91 -7.19 4.54 7.22
CA SER A 91 -6.81 4.73 5.82
C SER A 91 -5.73 5.81 5.69
N LEU A 92 -4.65 5.47 4.97
CA LEU A 92 -3.49 6.34 4.74
C LEU A 92 -3.78 7.37 3.64
N ARG A 93 -4.81 8.21 3.88
CA ARG A 93 -5.32 9.20 2.94
C ARG A 93 -4.25 10.24 2.57
N ALA A 94 -4.27 10.67 1.31
CA ALA A 94 -3.34 11.68 0.81
C ALA A 94 -3.57 13.03 1.51
N ASN A 95 -2.47 13.67 1.90
CA ASN A 95 -2.38 14.96 2.59
C ASN A 95 -3.04 14.97 3.97
N GLU A 96 -3.16 13.79 4.60
CA GLU A 96 -3.63 13.67 5.97
C GLU A 96 -2.62 12.92 6.83
N VAL A 97 -2.40 13.45 8.03
CA VAL A 97 -1.48 12.84 9.00
C VAL A 97 -2.12 11.59 9.59
N ARG A 98 -1.39 10.47 9.57
CA ARG A 98 -1.87 9.17 10.06
C ARG A 98 -0.83 8.42 10.89
N PRO A 99 -1.25 7.74 11.98
CA PRO A 99 -0.39 6.81 12.69
C PRO A 99 -0.16 5.56 11.84
N ALA A 100 1.09 5.07 11.83
CA ALA A 100 1.48 3.87 11.13
C ALA A 100 2.46 3.02 11.96
N LEU A 101 2.49 1.72 11.66
CA LEU A 101 3.59 0.84 12.00
C LEU A 101 4.47 0.70 10.77
N ALA A 102 5.74 1.11 10.88
CA ALA A 102 6.65 1.15 9.75
C ALA A 102 7.73 0.07 9.84
N CYS A 103 8.16 -0.41 8.68
CA CYS A 103 9.30 -1.28 8.50
C CYS A 103 10.26 -0.62 7.51
N ARG A 104 11.51 -0.42 7.93
CA ARG A 104 12.60 0.06 7.08
C ARG A 104 13.55 -1.08 6.80
N MET A 105 13.89 -1.24 5.53
CA MET A 105 14.82 -2.27 5.05
C MET A 105 15.72 -1.73 3.95
N ILE A 106 16.95 -2.26 3.88
CA ILE A 106 17.87 -1.99 2.79
C ILE A 106 17.80 -3.14 1.79
N ILE A 107 17.70 -2.79 0.51
CA ILE A 107 17.67 -3.70 -0.63
C ILE A 107 18.99 -3.52 -1.37
N ALA A 108 19.80 -4.58 -1.36
CA ALA A 108 21.06 -4.65 -2.08
C ALA A 108 20.83 -4.61 -3.61
N ALA A 109 21.89 -4.33 -4.37
CA ALA A 109 21.81 -4.21 -5.83
C ALA A 109 21.30 -5.50 -6.51
N ASP A 110 21.54 -6.66 -5.93
CA ASP A 110 21.07 -7.97 -6.40
C ASP A 110 19.65 -8.32 -5.92
N GLY A 111 19.01 -7.41 -5.18
CA GLY A 111 17.67 -7.58 -4.63
C GLY A 111 17.62 -8.29 -3.28
N THR A 112 18.76 -8.68 -2.70
CA THR A 112 18.79 -9.22 -1.34
C THR A 112 18.31 -8.16 -0.34
N ILE A 113 17.54 -8.57 0.67
CA ILE A 113 17.18 -7.70 1.80
C ILE A 113 18.28 -7.87 2.85
N ASP A 114 18.94 -6.78 3.21
CA ASP A 114 19.99 -6.77 4.24
C ASP A 114 19.41 -7.08 5.63
N ASP A 115 20.24 -7.58 6.54
CA ASP A 115 19.84 -7.96 7.91
C ASP A 115 19.43 -6.76 8.80
N ASP A 116 19.80 -5.53 8.41
CA ASP A 116 19.47 -4.30 9.14
C ASP A 116 18.03 -3.86 8.85
N ILE A 117 17.08 -4.59 9.43
CA ILE A 117 15.64 -4.34 9.33
C ILE A 117 15.17 -3.70 10.63
N ALA A 118 14.49 -2.56 10.53
CA ALA A 118 13.97 -1.83 11.67
C ALA A 118 12.44 -1.71 11.61
N PHE A 119 11.76 -2.18 12.65
CA PHE A 119 10.34 -1.94 12.89
C PHE A 119 10.17 -0.83 13.94
N PHE A 120 9.31 0.14 13.66
CA PHE A 120 9.08 1.26 14.56
C PHE A 120 7.69 1.87 14.33
N ALA A 121 7.14 2.51 15.37
CA ALA A 121 5.92 3.29 15.23
C ALA A 121 6.25 4.64 14.59
N ALA A 122 5.39 5.10 13.69
CA ALA A 122 5.58 6.32 12.94
C ALA A 122 4.28 7.12 12.83
N THR A 123 4.46 8.39 12.48
CA THR A 123 3.41 9.27 11.98
C THR A 123 3.81 9.69 10.58
N ILE A 124 2.95 9.43 9.60
CA ILE A 124 3.21 9.75 8.18
C ILE A 124 2.16 10.71 7.65
N GLU A 125 2.45 11.33 6.51
CA GLU A 125 1.46 12.01 5.67
C GLU A 125 1.70 11.56 4.23
N SER A 126 0.81 10.74 3.68
CA SER A 126 0.92 10.33 2.27
C SER A 126 0.79 11.55 1.37
N LYS A 127 1.66 11.71 0.38
CA LYS A 127 1.67 12.87 -0.53
C LYS A 127 0.84 12.62 -1.79
N ALA A 128 0.53 11.37 -2.10
CA ALA A 128 -0.30 11.03 -3.26
C ALA A 128 -1.00 9.67 -3.09
N LYS A 129 -2.26 9.62 -3.53
CA LYS A 129 -3.01 8.38 -3.80
C LYS A 129 -2.86 8.04 -5.28
N LEU A 130 -2.10 7.01 -5.59
CA LEU A 130 -1.83 6.60 -6.96
C LEU A 130 -2.72 5.41 -7.35
N ALA A 131 -3.16 5.38 -8.61
CA ALA A 131 -3.92 4.26 -9.16
C ALA A 131 -2.99 3.33 -9.94
N TYR A 132 -3.15 2.01 -9.81
CA TYR A 132 -2.33 1.02 -10.52
C TYR A 132 -2.25 1.28 -12.03
N ASP A 133 -3.39 1.49 -12.69
CA ASP A 133 -3.46 1.72 -14.14
C ASP A 133 -2.62 2.95 -14.53
N ASN A 134 -2.78 4.06 -13.80
CA ASN A 134 -2.03 5.30 -14.04
C ASN A 134 -0.51 5.12 -13.86
N VAL A 135 -0.09 4.38 -12.84
CA VAL A 135 1.34 4.13 -12.58
C VAL A 135 1.92 3.21 -13.65
N SER A 136 1.19 2.16 -14.05
CA SER A 136 1.61 1.24 -15.13
C SER A 136 1.76 1.99 -16.45
N ASP A 137 0.73 2.75 -16.83
CA ASP A 137 0.69 3.58 -18.04
C ASP A 137 1.85 4.59 -18.05
N CYS A 138 2.13 5.23 -16.91
CA CYS A 138 3.26 6.15 -16.77
C CYS A 138 4.61 5.46 -16.98
N LEU A 139 4.83 4.28 -16.41
CA LEU A 139 6.08 3.53 -16.55
C LEU A 139 6.30 3.00 -17.97
N GLU A 140 5.20 2.65 -18.66
CA GLU A 140 5.22 2.15 -20.04
C GLU A 140 5.25 3.26 -21.10
N ASN A 141 5.18 4.53 -20.69
CA ASN A 141 4.97 5.68 -21.57
C ASN A 141 3.71 5.54 -22.45
N ASN A 142 2.67 4.94 -21.88
CA ASN A 142 1.42 4.60 -22.55
C ASN A 142 0.23 5.20 -21.77
N GLY A 143 0.01 6.51 -21.90
CA GLY A 143 -1.11 7.16 -21.21
C GLY A 143 -0.99 8.67 -21.21
N THR A 144 -2.02 9.34 -20.68
CA THR A 144 -2.03 10.80 -20.51
C THR A 144 -1.80 11.25 -19.08
N TRP A 145 -1.97 10.36 -18.10
CA TRP A 145 -1.72 10.67 -16.70
C TRP A 145 -0.21 10.84 -16.46
N GLN A 146 0.14 11.81 -15.62
CA GLN A 146 1.51 12.05 -15.16
C GLN A 146 1.50 12.31 -13.65
N PRO A 147 2.61 12.00 -12.95
CA PRO A 147 2.79 12.37 -11.55
C PRO A 147 2.64 13.88 -11.37
N GLU A 148 2.04 14.31 -10.26
CA GLU A 148 1.75 15.73 -10.01
C GLU A 148 3.01 16.60 -9.90
N ASN A 149 4.12 16.00 -9.48
CA ASN A 149 5.41 16.66 -9.33
C ASN A 149 6.56 15.65 -9.46
N GLU A 150 7.79 16.17 -9.49
CA GLU A 150 9.00 15.38 -9.66
C GLU A 150 9.29 14.44 -8.48
N ASP A 151 8.88 14.80 -7.26
CA ASP A 151 9.09 13.96 -6.07
C ASP A 151 8.26 12.68 -6.16
N ILE A 152 6.99 12.78 -6.57
CA ILE A 152 6.13 11.61 -6.80
C ILE A 152 6.66 10.79 -7.99
N ALA A 153 7.11 11.44 -9.06
CA ALA A 153 7.72 10.75 -10.20
C ALA A 153 8.98 9.96 -9.78
N GLN A 154 9.81 10.54 -8.91
CA GLN A 154 10.99 9.88 -8.37
C GLN A 154 10.62 8.68 -7.49
N GLN A 155 9.60 8.80 -6.63
CA GLN A 155 9.11 7.67 -5.84
C GLN A 155 8.65 6.50 -6.71
N ILE A 156 7.87 6.76 -7.76
CA ILE A 156 7.44 5.72 -8.71
C ILE A 156 8.65 5.02 -9.35
N ARG A 157 9.67 5.78 -9.80
CA ARG A 157 10.87 5.20 -10.41
C ARG A 157 11.69 4.36 -9.44
N LEU A 158 11.85 4.82 -8.20
CA LEU A 158 12.59 4.08 -7.17
C LEU A 158 11.85 2.80 -6.76
N LEU A 159 10.53 2.86 -6.56
CA LEU A 159 9.71 1.69 -6.27
C LEU A 159 9.71 0.70 -7.43
N HIS A 160 9.71 1.17 -8.67
CA HIS A 160 9.86 0.29 -9.84
C HIS A 160 11.24 -0.39 -9.87
N ARG A 161 12.33 0.32 -9.56
CA ARG A 161 13.68 -0.29 -9.42
C ARG A 161 13.71 -1.36 -8.32
N ILE A 162 13.07 -1.09 -7.18
CA ILE A 162 12.91 -2.07 -6.09
C ILE A 162 12.14 -3.30 -6.59
N CYS A 163 11.02 -3.10 -7.28
CA CYS A 163 10.21 -4.18 -7.84
C CYS A 163 11.03 -5.08 -8.77
N LEU A 164 11.74 -4.48 -9.74
CA LEU A 164 12.59 -5.24 -10.68
C LEU A 164 13.67 -6.04 -9.96
N SER A 165 14.39 -5.41 -9.04
CA SER A 165 15.46 -6.04 -8.27
C SER A 165 14.94 -7.20 -7.39
N ARG A 166 13.82 -6.99 -6.68
CA ARG A 166 13.17 -8.04 -5.87
C ARG A 166 12.57 -9.16 -6.71
N SER A 167 12.06 -8.84 -7.90
CA SER A 167 11.54 -9.83 -8.84
C SER A 167 12.67 -10.74 -9.34
N GLU A 168 13.78 -10.17 -9.80
CA GLU A 168 14.97 -10.95 -10.23
C GLU A 168 15.48 -11.85 -9.10
N TRP A 169 15.64 -11.30 -7.89
CA TRP A 169 16.06 -12.09 -6.75
C TRP A 169 15.11 -13.27 -6.47
N ARG A 170 13.79 -13.03 -6.54
CA ARG A 170 12.78 -14.09 -6.35
C ARG A 170 12.80 -15.13 -7.46
N HIS A 171 13.09 -14.75 -8.71
CA HIS A 171 13.24 -15.70 -9.82
C HIS A 171 14.42 -16.65 -9.59
N HIS A 172 15.51 -16.16 -9.00
CA HIS A 172 16.71 -16.95 -8.74
C HIS A 172 16.64 -17.78 -7.44
N HIS A 173 15.99 -17.27 -6.40
CA HIS A 173 16.08 -17.82 -5.05
C HIS A 173 14.74 -18.29 -4.46
N ALA A 174 13.62 -18.06 -5.17
CA ALA A 174 12.29 -18.39 -4.70
C ALA A 174 11.39 -18.91 -5.84
N LEU A 175 10.12 -19.11 -5.54
CA LEU A 175 9.10 -19.42 -6.54
C LEU A 175 8.34 -18.15 -6.91
N VAL A 176 8.26 -17.90 -8.22
CA VAL A 176 7.40 -16.86 -8.79
C VAL A 176 6.17 -17.54 -9.37
N PHE A 177 5.01 -17.26 -8.78
CA PHE A 177 3.75 -17.77 -9.28
C PHE A 177 3.41 -17.10 -10.61
N LYS A 178 2.82 -17.86 -11.53
CA LYS A 178 2.26 -17.28 -12.74
C LYS A 178 0.92 -16.65 -12.40
N ASP A 179 0.80 -15.37 -12.69
CA ASP A 179 -0.45 -14.65 -12.47
C ASP A 179 -1.55 -15.14 -13.41
N ARG A 180 -2.77 -15.04 -12.91
CA ARG A 180 -3.98 -15.17 -13.71
C ARG A 180 -4.65 -13.81 -13.72
N PRO A 181 -5.33 -13.45 -14.82
CA PRO A 181 -6.09 -12.21 -14.85
C PRO A 181 -7.13 -12.19 -13.73
N ASP A 182 -7.19 -11.07 -13.03
CA ASP A 182 -8.28 -10.77 -12.10
C ASP A 182 -9.46 -10.22 -12.90
N TYR A 183 -10.68 -10.63 -12.49
CA TYR A 183 -11.91 -10.18 -13.12
C TYR A 183 -12.67 -9.22 -12.21
N ARG A 184 -13.03 -8.06 -12.75
CA ARG A 184 -13.86 -7.07 -12.07
C ARG A 184 -15.22 -6.97 -12.74
N PHE A 185 -16.29 -7.07 -11.94
CA PHE A 185 -17.65 -6.84 -12.40
C PHE A 185 -17.94 -5.34 -12.47
N VAL A 186 -18.52 -4.90 -13.58
CA VAL A 186 -19.05 -3.54 -13.74
C VAL A 186 -20.54 -3.61 -13.46
N LEU A 187 -21.00 -2.93 -12.42
CA LEU A 187 -22.40 -2.93 -12.01
C LEU A 187 -23.05 -1.58 -12.30
N GLY A 188 -24.26 -1.60 -12.87
CA GLY A 188 -25.10 -0.42 -13.01
C GLY A 188 -25.86 -0.07 -11.71
N GLU A 189 -26.63 1.02 -11.73
CA GLU A 189 -27.32 1.58 -10.54
C GLU A 189 -28.21 0.57 -9.79
N LYS A 190 -28.82 -0.39 -10.49
CA LYS A 190 -29.66 -1.45 -9.88
C LYS A 190 -28.85 -2.67 -9.43
N ARG A 191 -27.53 -2.55 -9.28
CA ARG A 191 -26.56 -3.63 -9.00
C ARG A 191 -26.63 -4.80 -9.99
N ARG A 192 -27.13 -4.55 -11.20
CA ARG A 192 -27.10 -5.52 -12.29
C ARG A 192 -25.76 -5.40 -13.01
N SER A 193 -25.13 -6.53 -13.27
CA SER A 193 -23.91 -6.55 -14.08
C SER A 193 -24.20 -5.99 -15.47
N THR A 194 -23.42 -4.99 -15.87
CA THR A 194 -23.41 -4.42 -17.22
C THR A 194 -22.23 -4.91 -18.04
N GLY A 195 -21.33 -5.68 -17.42
CA GLY A 195 -20.14 -6.26 -18.05
C GLY A 195 -19.15 -6.79 -17.02
N TYR A 196 -18.08 -7.40 -17.50
CA TYR A 196 -16.90 -7.74 -16.71
C TYR A 196 -15.65 -7.37 -17.50
N CYS A 197 -14.61 -6.90 -16.80
CA CYS A 197 -13.31 -6.63 -17.37
C CYS A 197 -12.31 -7.61 -16.75
N GLY A 198 -11.50 -8.26 -17.59
CA GLY A 198 -10.33 -9.01 -17.15
C GLY A 198 -9.09 -8.17 -17.39
N GLY A 199 -8.21 -8.08 -16.39
CA GLY A 199 -6.93 -7.40 -16.52
C GLY A 199 -5.81 -8.24 -15.93
N THR A 200 -4.67 -8.25 -16.59
CA THR A 200 -3.39 -8.61 -15.97
C THR A 200 -2.66 -7.30 -15.74
N ALA A 201 -2.53 -6.85 -14.50
CA ALA A 201 -1.57 -5.78 -14.21
C ALA A 201 -0.17 -6.38 -14.44
N PRO A 202 0.64 -5.86 -15.38
CA PRO A 202 1.88 -6.50 -15.78
C PRO A 202 2.97 -6.55 -14.69
N TYR A 203 2.73 -5.90 -13.53
CA TYR A 203 3.70 -5.73 -12.44
C TYR A 203 3.13 -6.02 -11.04
N ARG A 204 2.15 -6.92 -10.92
CA ARG A 204 1.68 -7.39 -9.59
C ARG A 204 2.61 -8.44 -8.96
#